data_AF-A0A6V7LZB8-F1
#
_entry.id   AF-A0A6V7LZB8-F1
#
_cell.length_a   1.000
_cell.length_b   1.000
_cell.length_c   1.000
_cell.angle_alpha   90.00
_cell.angle_beta   90.00
_cell.angle_gamma   90.00
#
_symmetry.space_group_name_H-M   'P 1'
#
loop_
_entity.id
_entity.type
_entity.pdbx_description
1 polymer ?
#
loop_
_entity_poly.entity_id
_entity_poly.type
_entity_poly.pdbx_seq_one_letter_code
_entity_poly.pdbx_strand_id
1 'polypeptide(L)'
;IIGIMKAMIWPLSADPNDPNEVSSAERFYQFGTGWMLQPIFGAHGDYPEVMKQIVRMRSEIQGFPRSRLPEFSAEQIELIKGSADFLGVNYYKGHLVKNKVADNNEISYLADIGAEWKFGTTAMTFDQR
;
A
#
# COMPACT_ATOMS: atom_id res chain seq x y z
N ILE A 1 -16.02 -2.04 -23.47
CA ILE A 1 -15.20 -2.63 -22.39
C ILE A 1 -14.00 -1.72 -22.17
N ILE A 2 -13.91 -1.08 -21.01
CA ILE A 2 -12.81 -0.22 -20.58
C ILE A 2 -12.32 -0.77 -19.23
N GLY A 3 -11.01 -0.89 -19.08
CA GLY A 3 -10.40 -1.40 -17.85
C GLY A 3 -9.17 -0.62 -17.46
N ILE A 4 -8.67 -0.91 -16.27
CA ILE A 4 -7.42 -0.32 -15.75
C ILE A 4 -6.36 -1.40 -15.59
N MET A 5 -5.12 -1.07 -15.95
CA MET A 5 -3.96 -1.93 -15.70
C MET A 5 -3.19 -1.44 -14.48
N LYS A 6 -2.95 -2.35 -13.53
CA LYS A 6 -2.14 -2.10 -12.34
C LYS A 6 -0.91 -2.99 -12.33
N ALA A 7 0.27 -2.37 -12.28
CA ALA A 7 1.47 -3.04 -11.81
C ALA A 7 1.28 -3.41 -10.33
N MET A 8 1.01 -4.69 -10.08
CA MET A 8 0.68 -5.18 -8.76
C MET A 8 1.95 -5.42 -7.95
N ILE A 9 1.99 -4.79 -6.79
CA ILE A 9 2.98 -5.05 -5.76
C ILE A 9 2.41 -6.16 -4.89
N TRP A 10 3.08 -7.30 -4.84
CA TRP A 10 2.76 -8.40 -3.94
C TRP A 10 3.83 -8.53 -2.86
N PRO A 11 3.60 -7.99 -1.65
CA PRO A 11 4.54 -8.10 -0.56
C PRO A 11 4.39 -9.44 0.18
N LEU A 12 5.52 -9.96 0.64
CA LEU A 12 5.63 -11.10 1.53
C LEU A 12 6.30 -10.61 2.82
N SER A 13 5.81 -11.07 3.97
CA SER A 13 6.46 -10.78 5.25
C SER A 13 7.86 -11.38 5.27
N ALA A 14 8.85 -10.60 5.74
CA ALA A 14 10.21 -11.11 5.96
C ALA A 14 10.25 -12.21 7.04
N ASP A 15 9.38 -12.12 8.05
CA ASP A 15 9.13 -13.19 9.03
C ASP A 15 7.61 -13.35 9.21
N PRO A 16 7.00 -14.47 8.76
CA PRO A 16 5.57 -14.70 8.91
C PRO A 16 5.14 -14.91 10.37
N ASN A 17 6.08 -15.13 11.30
CA ASN A 17 5.78 -15.32 12.73
C ASN A 17 5.85 -14.02 13.54
N ASP A 18 6.40 -12.94 12.97
CA ASP A 18 6.40 -11.61 13.59
C ASP A 18 5.18 -10.80 13.13
N PRO A 19 4.22 -10.49 14.01
CA PRO A 19 3.03 -9.71 13.65
C PRO A 19 3.35 -8.33 13.06
N ASN A 20 4.47 -7.70 13.46
CA ASN A 20 4.86 -6.39 12.95
C ASN A 20 5.30 -6.47 11.48
N GLU A 21 5.99 -7.55 11.12
CA GLU A 21 6.44 -7.83 9.76
C GLU A 21 5.25 -8.16 8.85
N VAL A 22 4.31 -8.98 9.35
CA VAL A 22 3.06 -9.29 8.64
C VAL A 22 2.22 -8.04 8.41
N SER A 23 2.04 -7.21 9.44
CA SER A 23 1.30 -5.94 9.32
C SER A 23 2.01 -4.97 8.36
N SER A 24 3.33 -4.94 8.34
CA SER A 24 4.11 -4.15 7.38
C SER A 24 3.90 -4.59 5.94
N ALA A 25 3.86 -5.90 5.67
CA ALA A 25 3.54 -6.41 4.34
C ALA A 25 2.14 -5.96 3.90
N GLU A 26 1.14 -6.05 4.76
CA GLU A 26 -0.22 -5.59 4.46
C GLU A 26 -0.27 -4.07 4.18
N ARG A 27 0.36 -3.24 5.01
CA ARG A 27 0.46 -1.79 4.75
C ARG A 27 1.14 -1.51 3.41
N PHE A 28 2.22 -2.21 3.10
CA PHE A 28 2.92 -2.06 1.83
C PHE A 28 2.01 -2.42 0.64
N TYR A 29 1.17 -3.45 0.78
CA TYR A 29 0.18 -3.82 -0.23
C TYR A 29 -0.87 -2.72 -0.40
N GLN A 30 -1.41 -2.18 0.69
CA GLN A 30 -2.45 -1.16 0.63
C GLN A 30 -1.94 0.16 0.04
N PHE A 31 -0.75 0.62 0.42
CA PHE A 31 -0.16 1.82 -0.16
C PHE A 31 0.32 1.62 -1.60
N GLY A 32 0.77 0.41 -1.97
CA GLY A 32 1.33 0.13 -3.29
C GLY A 32 0.30 -0.26 -4.35
N THR A 33 -0.69 -1.06 -3.95
CA THR A 33 -1.73 -1.63 -4.82
C THR A 33 -3.12 -1.14 -4.42
N GLY A 34 -3.46 -1.21 -3.14
CA GLY A 34 -4.79 -0.84 -2.63
C GLY A 34 -5.18 0.61 -2.91
N TRP A 35 -4.23 1.55 -2.87
CA TRP A 35 -4.48 2.98 -3.08
C TRP A 35 -5.28 3.25 -4.37
N MET A 36 -4.91 2.62 -5.48
CA MET A 36 -5.63 2.82 -6.75
C MET A 36 -6.80 1.85 -6.95
N LEU A 37 -6.70 0.63 -6.41
CA LEU A 37 -7.70 -0.41 -6.70
C LEU A 37 -8.93 -0.33 -5.80
N GLN A 38 -8.78 0.05 -4.53
CA GLN A 38 -9.92 0.14 -3.60
C GLN A 38 -10.95 1.20 -4.00
N PRO A 39 -10.56 2.40 -4.49
CA PRO A 39 -11.54 3.37 -4.97
C PRO A 39 -12.41 2.84 -6.12
N ILE A 40 -11.85 1.99 -6.99
CA ILE A 40 -12.54 1.47 -8.18
C ILE A 40 -13.32 0.18 -7.87
N PHE A 41 -12.69 -0.78 -7.21
CA PHE A 41 -13.22 -2.14 -7.02
C PHE A 41 -13.62 -2.45 -5.58
N GLY A 42 -13.30 -1.57 -4.63
CA GLY A 42 -13.62 -1.76 -3.22
C GLY A 42 -15.10 -1.52 -2.91
N ALA A 43 -15.58 -2.12 -1.81
CA ALA A 43 -16.98 -2.03 -1.41
C ALA A 43 -17.44 -0.59 -1.14
N HIS A 44 -16.55 0.27 -0.65
CA HIS A 44 -16.86 1.66 -0.29
C HIS A 44 -16.48 2.68 -1.38
N GLY A 45 -15.67 2.30 -2.38
CA GLY A 45 -15.23 3.21 -3.44
C GLY A 45 -14.30 4.33 -2.97
N ASP A 46 -13.57 4.12 -1.87
CA ASP A 46 -12.71 5.10 -1.23
C ASP A 46 -11.29 4.53 -1.04
N TYR A 47 -10.36 5.35 -0.58
CA TYR A 47 -9.00 4.93 -0.23
C TYR A 47 -9.00 3.83 0.84
N PRO A 48 -7.95 2.98 0.88
CA PRO A 48 -7.77 2.02 1.95
C PRO A 48 -7.84 2.68 3.33
N GLU A 49 -8.64 2.11 4.22
CA GLU A 49 -8.88 2.65 5.56
C GLU A 49 -7.57 2.80 6.35
N VAL A 50 -6.69 1.80 6.27
CA VAL A 50 -5.36 1.84 6.89
C VAL A 50 -4.50 3.01 6.36
N MET A 51 -4.63 3.34 5.07
CA MET A 51 -3.89 4.44 4.47
C MET A 51 -4.42 5.78 4.98
N LYS A 52 -5.75 5.96 5.04
CA LYS A 52 -6.38 7.16 5.60
C LYS A 52 -5.97 7.40 7.04
N GLN A 53 -6.05 6.37 7.88
CA GLN A 53 -5.72 6.46 9.30
C GLN A 53 -4.25 6.84 9.53
N ILE A 54 -3.34 6.17 8.83
CA ILE A 54 -1.90 6.42 8.98
C ILE A 54 -1.52 7.81 8.50
N VAL A 55 -1.95 8.21 7.30
CA VAL A 55 -1.57 9.51 6.75
C VAL A 55 -2.15 10.63 7.60
N ARG A 56 -3.40 10.48 8.09
CA ARG A 56 -4.01 11.44 9.02
C ARG A 56 -3.21 11.56 10.31
N MET A 57 -2.94 10.44 11.00
CA MET A 57 -2.18 10.43 12.25
C MET A 57 -0.80 11.08 12.06
N ARG A 58 -0.10 10.76 10.97
CA ARG A 58 1.23 11.33 10.70
C ARG A 58 1.17 12.80 10.34
N SER A 59 0.16 13.22 9.59
CA SER A 59 -0.09 14.63 9.32
C SER A 59 -0.30 15.43 10.61
N GLU A 60 -1.05 14.89 11.58
CA GLU A 60 -1.27 15.53 12.88
C GLU A 60 0.06 15.66 13.66
N ILE A 61 0.86 14.59 13.73
CA ILE A 61 2.17 14.62 14.40
C ILE A 61 3.15 15.60 13.74
N GLN A 62 3.10 15.71 12.42
CA GLN A 62 3.95 16.60 11.63
C GLN A 62 3.48 18.07 11.66
N GLY A 63 2.39 18.37 12.36
CA GLY A 63 1.88 19.74 12.52
C GLY A 63 1.08 20.25 11.32
N PHE A 64 0.60 19.38 10.43
CA PHE A 64 -0.30 19.80 9.36
C PHE A 64 -1.70 20.09 9.93
N PRO A 65 -2.38 21.13 9.44
CA PRO A 65 -3.73 21.48 9.92
C PRO A 65 -4.82 20.49 9.47
N ARG A 66 -4.48 19.56 8.57
CA ARG A 66 -5.36 18.52 8.03
C ARG A 66 -4.53 17.35 7.50
N SER A 67 -5.19 16.22 7.22
CA SER A 67 -4.57 15.09 6.52
C SER A 67 -3.92 15.52 5.20
N ARG A 68 -2.73 14.99 4.92
CA ARG A 68 -2.03 15.15 3.63
C ARG A 68 -2.72 14.35 2.52
N LEU A 69 -3.43 13.27 2.88
CA LEU A 69 -4.27 12.51 1.95
C LEU A 69 -5.61 13.23 1.82
N PRO A 70 -6.01 13.70 0.63
CA PRO A 70 -7.32 14.28 0.41
C PRO A 70 -8.43 13.26 0.67
N GLU A 71 -9.61 13.76 1.06
CA GLU A 71 -10.81 12.93 1.19
C GLU A 71 -11.65 13.04 -0.08
N PHE A 72 -12.25 11.93 -0.51
CA PHE A 72 -13.20 11.98 -1.61
C PHE A 72 -14.55 12.54 -1.15
N SER A 73 -15.18 13.38 -1.99
CA SER A 73 -16.59 13.73 -1.81
C SER A 73 -17.49 12.55 -2.15
N ALA A 74 -18.75 12.61 -1.72
CA ALA A 74 -19.75 11.62 -2.10
C ALA A 74 -19.91 11.51 -3.63
N GLU A 75 -19.89 12.64 -4.35
CA GLU A 75 -19.97 12.61 -5.82
C GLU A 75 -18.74 11.96 -6.45
N GLN A 76 -17.55 12.18 -5.89
CA GLN A 76 -16.31 11.56 -6.37
C GLN A 76 -16.31 10.05 -6.15
N ILE A 77 -16.78 9.58 -5.00
CA ILE A 77 -16.92 8.14 -4.71
C ILE A 77 -17.89 7.50 -5.71
N GLU A 78 -19.06 8.12 -5.93
CA GLU A 78 -20.06 7.62 -6.88
C GLU A 78 -19.50 7.57 -8.31
N LEU A 79 -18.72 8.57 -8.70
CA LEU A 79 -18.09 8.63 -10.02
C LEU A 79 -17.01 7.56 -10.23
N ILE A 80 -16.18 7.28 -9.22
CA ILE A 80 -15.00 6.42 -9.35
C ILE A 80 -15.35 4.95 -9.13
N LYS A 81 -16.26 4.64 -8.20
CA LYS A 81 -16.60 3.27 -7.83
C LYS A 81 -17.23 2.53 -9.01
N GLY A 82 -16.65 1.40 -9.39
CA GLY A 82 -17.12 0.60 -10.52
C GLY A 82 -16.83 1.21 -11.89
N SER A 83 -15.96 2.22 -11.99
CA SER A 83 -15.61 2.90 -13.26
C SER A 83 -14.78 2.06 -14.25
N ALA A 84 -14.47 0.80 -13.92
CA ALA A 84 -13.73 -0.11 -14.79
C ALA A 84 -14.44 -1.48 -14.89
N ASP A 85 -14.58 -1.98 -16.13
CA ASP A 85 -15.20 -3.27 -16.42
C ASP A 85 -14.32 -4.45 -16.03
N PHE A 86 -12.99 -4.26 -16.04
CA PHE A 86 -12.02 -5.28 -15.68
C PHE A 86 -10.74 -4.70 -15.06
N LEU A 87 -10.06 -5.53 -14.28
CA LEU A 87 -8.73 -5.26 -13.72
C LEU A 87 -7.68 -6.06 -14.50
N GLY A 88 -6.82 -5.35 -15.23
CA GLY A 88 -5.59 -5.92 -15.76
C GLY A 88 -4.50 -5.91 -14.69
N VAL A 89 -3.88 -7.07 -14.42
CA VAL A 89 -2.78 -7.18 -13.47
C VAL A 89 -1.47 -7.36 -14.23
N ASN A 90 -0.53 -6.43 -14.04
CA ASN A 90 0.85 -6.61 -14.46
C ASN A 90 1.69 -7.05 -13.25
N TYR A 91 2.19 -8.27 -13.25
CA TYR A 91 2.91 -8.86 -12.13
C TYR A 91 4.24 -9.44 -12.59
N TYR A 92 5.33 -9.02 -11.92
CA TYR A 92 6.68 -9.42 -12.27
C TYR A 92 7.34 -10.30 -11.20
N LYS A 93 7.20 -9.94 -9.92
CA LYS A 93 7.80 -10.67 -8.79
C LYS A 93 7.15 -10.30 -7.46
N GLY A 94 7.40 -11.14 -6.45
CA GLY A 94 7.13 -10.83 -5.05
C GLY A 94 8.21 -9.93 -4.45
N HIS A 95 7.86 -9.22 -3.38
CA HIS A 95 8.77 -8.36 -2.61
C HIS A 95 8.80 -8.81 -1.15
N LEU A 96 9.97 -9.17 -0.62
CA LEU A 96 10.11 -9.35 0.83
C LEU A 96 10.13 -7.99 1.49
N VAL A 97 9.20 -7.77 2.41
CA VAL A 97 9.01 -6.52 3.13
C VAL A 97 9.43 -6.70 4.58
N LYS A 98 10.18 -5.72 5.07
CA LYS A 98 10.56 -5.61 6.47
C LYS A 98 9.89 -4.41 7.13
N ASN A 99 9.48 -4.55 8.39
CA ASN A 99 9.08 -3.45 9.24
C ASN A 99 10.23 -2.45 9.38
N LYS A 100 9.91 -1.16 9.20
CA LYS A 100 10.83 -0.05 9.38
C LYS A 100 10.16 0.99 10.26
N VAL A 101 10.78 1.24 11.41
CA VAL A 101 10.42 2.39 12.26
C VAL A 101 10.89 3.65 11.54
N ALA A 102 9.93 4.43 11.04
CA ALA A 102 10.20 5.70 10.38
C ALA A 102 10.21 6.85 11.40
N ASP A 103 11.03 7.86 11.16
CA ASP A 103 10.99 9.10 11.95
C ASP A 103 9.63 9.78 11.73
N ASN A 104 9.01 10.23 12.82
CA ASN A 104 7.75 10.94 12.78
C ASN A 104 7.87 12.29 12.04
N ASN A 105 9.06 12.91 12.09
CA ASN A 105 9.34 14.15 11.37
C ASN A 105 9.62 13.94 9.87
N GLU A 106 9.83 12.68 9.44
CA GLU A 106 10.04 12.38 8.02
C GLU A 106 8.71 12.43 7.26
N ILE A 107 8.56 13.45 6.42
CA ILE A 107 7.39 13.62 5.55
C ILE A 107 7.67 12.92 4.22
N SER A 108 7.41 11.62 4.16
CA SER A 108 7.62 10.84 2.92
C SER A 108 6.62 9.69 2.78
N TYR A 109 6.34 9.29 1.54
CA TYR A 109 5.48 8.13 1.24
C TYR A 109 5.99 6.84 1.88
N LEU A 110 7.31 6.61 1.83
CA LEU A 110 7.92 5.42 2.43
C LEU A 110 7.90 5.47 3.95
N ALA A 111 8.09 6.66 4.52
CA ALA A 111 7.91 6.87 5.96
C ALA A 111 6.50 6.47 6.34
N ASP A 112 5.47 7.01 5.67
CA ASP A 112 4.06 6.71 5.93
C ASP A 112 3.76 5.20 5.90
N ILE A 113 4.32 4.45 4.95
CA ILE A 113 4.17 2.99 4.90
C ILE A 113 4.75 2.30 6.16
N GLY A 114 5.89 2.78 6.65
CA GLY A 114 6.59 2.18 7.80
C GLY A 114 7.11 0.77 7.47
N ALA A 115 7.57 0.58 6.24
CA ALA A 115 8.16 -0.67 5.78
C ALA A 115 9.12 -0.42 4.61
N GLU A 116 10.11 -1.30 4.47
CA GLU A 116 11.07 -1.28 3.36
C GLU A 116 11.08 -2.63 2.65
N TRP A 117 11.30 -2.63 1.33
CA TRP A 117 11.53 -3.88 0.62
C TRP A 117 13.01 -4.23 0.67
N LYS A 118 13.33 -5.52 0.87
CA LYS A 118 14.69 -6.01 0.69
C LYS A 118 14.92 -6.36 -0.78
N PHE A 119 15.88 -5.70 -1.42
CA PHE A 119 16.48 -6.27 -2.62
C PHE A 119 17.23 -7.53 -2.19
N GLY A 120 16.86 -8.68 -2.74
CA GLY A 120 17.59 -9.92 -2.49
C GLY A 120 19.01 -9.81 -3.03
N THR A 121 19.98 -9.49 -2.17
CA THR A 121 21.41 -9.74 -2.42
C THR A 121 21.87 -11.09 -1.88
N THR A 122 20.96 -11.91 -1.38
CA THR A 122 21.23 -13.32 -1.17
C THR A 122 20.77 -14.05 -2.43
N ALA A 123 21.74 -14.45 -3.26
CA ALA A 123 21.53 -15.51 -4.21
C ALA A 123 20.72 -16.60 -3.49
N MET A 124 19.56 -16.95 -4.04
CA MET A 124 18.97 -18.24 -3.72
C MET A 124 20.04 -19.25 -4.15
N THR A 125 20.88 -19.70 -3.22
CA THR A 125 21.58 -20.96 -3.37
C THR A 125 20.48 -22.00 -3.35
N PHE A 126 19.96 -22.29 -4.54
CA PHE A 126 19.32 -23.55 -4.81
C PHE A 126 20.40 -24.60 -4.53
N ASP A 127 20.33 -25.23 -3.36
CA ASP A 127 20.98 -26.51 -3.11
C ASP A 127 20.36 -27.49 -4.12
N GLN A 128 21.03 -27.67 -5.26
CA GLN A 128 20.72 -28.75 -6.19
C GLN A 128 21.24 -30.04 -5.54
N ARG A 129 20.33 -30.75 -4.88
CA ARG A 129 20.44 -32.19 -4.67
C ARG A 129 19.37 -32.90 -5.48
#